data_AF-A0AAD8FSG1-F1
#
_entry.id   AF-A0AAD8FSG1-F1
#
_cell.length_a   1.000
_cell.length_b   1.000
_cell.length_c   1.000
_cell.angle_alpha   90.00
_cell.angle_beta   90.00
_cell.angle_gamma   90.00
#
_symmetry.space_group_name_H-M   'P 1'
#
loop_
_entity.id
_entity.type
_entity.pdbx_description
1 polymer ?
#
loop_
_entity_poly.entity_id
_entity_poly.type
_entity_poly.pdbx_seq_one_letter_code
_entity_poly.pdbx_strand_id
1 'polypeptide(L)'
;MKVAMIVVLIAAHTSAVPSCELKEVKDENPIKVTPSWVSQGCWSEDTSEGREIHLINLNLDMISWFTMDLKNTVPASIILISNKNVSLTLFNENIYAKVYLIRSDSWITVTGPNNTVDLDLPAVIQSDSNSLLGWAKSKFGAVTSFTELIDPQSITFNAGRGHSQDCELQTNFTQGKYLEYLPVTTSVEVKFCRIPMPLKAKEEVHIIRHLPVDTVTPRLIEVNFTHHNPSTLILQGPNTTTWKIICRIDCKFKSNNPFIIMGHQLLPNTPNLPASYEGLLKFAEADSNTAPASYTEILTDSKRLKVYMTIMTNTAPQLPSTSLQTTTSPNNPKTTMHLYLSPDYRSPSDGIVEVLSNKTVYAEVSTSLSMEGAKLDIENCSLHARVLGMEVKSLDIKKETCNPKTCSSRRFSFTLKPVQEHHSQRWDLQCFTAVTFAPHLILREGVERGLKVIKAISALPPREFHGLELGAVLGIAFASFLIGACLTGALWFIHTHTGSTVKRQPVPAIPPVSENSSANHSIGSTQSTPCSSSSMA
;
A
#
# COMPACT_ATOMS: atom_id res chain seq x y z
N MET A 1 13.37 16.83 79.75
CA MET A 1 14.30 16.90 78.59
C MET A 1 14.13 15.63 77.77
N LYS A 2 13.34 15.66 76.69
CA LYS A 2 13.26 14.56 75.71
C LYS A 2 13.22 15.23 74.33
N VAL A 3 14.37 15.23 73.66
CA VAL A 3 14.51 15.70 72.29
C VAL A 3 14.12 14.51 71.40
N ALA A 4 13.01 14.62 70.69
CA ALA A 4 12.62 13.67 69.66
C ALA A 4 13.26 14.12 68.34
N MET A 5 14.19 13.30 67.83
CA MET A 5 14.77 13.48 66.50
C MET A 5 13.76 12.98 65.47
N ILE A 6 13.26 13.89 64.63
CA ILE A 6 12.51 13.56 63.42
C ILE A 6 13.53 13.23 62.33
N VAL A 7 13.60 11.95 61.96
CA VAL A 7 14.33 11.49 60.78
C VAL A 7 13.42 11.68 59.57
N VAL A 8 13.77 12.63 58.69
CA VAL A 8 13.13 12.81 57.38
C VAL A 8 13.73 11.78 56.42
N LEU A 9 12.97 10.75 56.09
CA LEU A 9 13.26 9.83 54.99
C LEU A 9 12.97 10.56 53.67
N ILE A 10 14.02 11.05 53.01
CA ILE A 10 13.93 11.47 51.62
C ILE A 10 13.84 10.19 50.79
N ALA A 11 12.63 9.82 50.36
CA ALA A 11 12.43 8.80 49.34
C ALA A 11 13.01 9.33 48.02
N ALA A 12 14.22 8.89 47.69
CA ALA A 12 14.76 9.03 46.36
C ALA A 12 13.77 8.37 45.39
N HIS A 13 13.05 9.19 44.63
CA HIS A 13 12.25 8.71 43.52
C HIS A 13 13.23 8.22 42.45
N THR A 14 13.56 6.93 42.49
CA THR A 14 14.15 6.27 41.33
C THR A 14 13.08 6.27 40.26
N SER A 15 13.19 7.18 39.28
CA SER A 15 12.35 7.19 38.08
C SER A 15 12.40 5.77 37.49
N ALA A 16 11.29 5.04 37.58
CA ALA A 16 11.18 3.75 36.93
C ALA A 16 11.36 3.99 35.43
N VAL A 17 12.41 3.41 34.84
CA VAL A 17 12.64 3.48 33.40
C VAL A 17 11.38 2.94 32.72
N PRO A 18 10.77 3.66 31.76
CA PRO A 18 9.58 3.17 31.08
C PRO A 18 9.93 1.86 30.36
N SER A 19 9.50 0.76 30.96
CA SER A 19 9.77 -0.58 30.47
C SER A 19 8.67 -0.99 29.51
N CYS A 20 9.07 -1.44 28.33
CA CYS A 20 8.19 -2.07 27.36
C CYS A 20 8.66 -3.50 27.10
N GLU A 21 7.72 -4.42 26.98
CA GLU A 21 8.04 -5.78 26.56
C GLU A 21 8.25 -5.81 25.04
N LEU A 22 9.46 -6.13 24.60
CA LEU A 22 9.81 -6.30 23.20
C LEU A 22 9.11 -7.54 22.64
N LYS A 23 8.25 -7.34 21.63
CA LYS A 23 7.49 -8.42 20.99
C LYS A 23 7.92 -8.57 19.54
N GLU A 24 7.86 -9.80 19.03
CA GLU A 24 8.07 -10.06 17.61
C GLU A 24 7.07 -9.29 16.76
N VAL A 25 7.55 -8.80 15.62
CA VAL A 25 6.73 -8.03 14.70
C VAL A 25 5.85 -8.97 13.86
N LYS A 26 4.53 -8.90 14.07
CA LYS A 26 3.52 -9.52 13.19
C LYS A 26 3.05 -8.51 12.13
N ASP A 27 2.42 -8.98 11.05
CA ASP A 27 2.06 -8.23 9.83
C ASP A 27 1.21 -6.95 10.04
N GLU A 28 0.74 -6.65 11.26
CA GLU A 28 -0.10 -5.50 11.62
C GLU A 28 0.63 -4.38 12.41
N ASN A 29 1.97 -4.36 12.42
CA ASN A 29 2.74 -3.39 13.20
C ASN A 29 3.10 -2.10 12.45
N PRO A 30 3.36 -0.99 13.19
CA PRO A 30 3.76 0.31 12.60
C PRO A 30 5.15 0.29 11.96
N ILE A 31 5.91 -0.80 12.15
CA ILE A 31 7.22 -1.00 11.55
C ILE A 31 7.19 -2.21 10.61
N LYS A 32 7.63 -2.01 9.38
CA LYS A 32 7.85 -3.05 8.38
C LYS A 32 9.31 -3.04 7.99
N VAL A 33 9.98 -4.17 8.18
CA VAL A 33 11.38 -4.35 7.78
C VAL A 33 11.42 -5.39 6.67
N THR A 34 12.00 -5.01 5.53
CA THR A 34 12.16 -5.88 4.38
C THR A 34 13.61 -5.83 3.94
N PRO A 35 14.26 -6.96 3.68
CA PRO A 35 15.52 -6.93 2.94
C PRO A 35 15.33 -6.24 1.59
N SER A 36 16.37 -5.57 1.12
CA SER A 36 16.38 -4.89 -0.17
C SER A 36 17.42 -5.53 -1.07
N TRP A 37 16.95 -6.30 -2.05
CA TRP A 37 17.80 -7.01 -3.01
C TRP A 37 17.91 -6.30 -4.36
N VAL A 38 17.19 -5.18 -4.53
CA VAL A 38 17.37 -4.21 -5.61
C VAL A 38 17.87 -2.92 -4.99
N SER A 39 19.00 -2.41 -5.47
CA SER A 39 19.58 -1.16 -5.00
C SER A 39 19.13 0.04 -5.83
N GLN A 40 18.97 -0.14 -7.13
CA GLN A 40 18.46 0.85 -8.08
C GLN A 40 18.08 0.19 -9.40
N GLY A 41 17.32 0.91 -10.21
CA GLY A 41 16.99 0.47 -11.55
C GLY A 41 16.09 1.42 -12.31
N CYS A 42 15.74 1.03 -13.53
CA CYS A 42 14.81 1.74 -14.38
C CYS A 42 14.07 0.74 -15.28
N TRP A 43 12.90 1.15 -15.77
CA TRP A 43 12.09 0.35 -16.68
C TRP A 43 11.30 1.25 -17.63
N SER A 44 11.59 1.16 -18.91
CA SER A 44 11.01 1.97 -19.98
C SER A 44 10.32 1.11 -21.03
N GLU A 45 9.64 1.77 -21.97
CA GLU A 45 9.09 1.13 -23.17
C GLU A 45 10.09 1.03 -24.33
N ASP A 46 11.31 1.53 -24.14
CA ASP A 46 12.33 1.58 -25.18
C ASP A 46 12.75 0.18 -25.62
N THR A 47 12.85 0.00 -26.93
CA THR A 47 13.34 -1.24 -27.55
C THR A 47 14.29 -0.88 -28.69
N SER A 48 15.18 -1.80 -29.02
CA SER A 48 16.10 -1.64 -30.15
C SER A 48 15.87 -2.75 -31.15
N GLU A 49 15.58 -2.39 -32.41
CA GLU A 49 15.28 -3.35 -33.48
C GLU A 49 14.15 -4.34 -33.12
N GLY A 50 13.16 -3.89 -32.35
CA GLY A 50 12.06 -4.73 -31.87
C GLY A 50 12.45 -5.73 -30.78
N ARG A 51 13.62 -5.53 -30.14
CA ARG A 51 14.13 -6.35 -29.05
C ARG A 51 14.19 -5.54 -27.75
N GLU A 52 13.82 -6.19 -26.65
CA GLU A 52 14.04 -5.64 -25.32
C GLU A 52 15.51 -5.76 -24.91
N ILE A 53 16.04 -4.74 -24.25
CA ILE A 53 17.44 -4.69 -23.81
C ILE A 53 17.43 -4.60 -22.28
N HIS A 54 17.77 -5.69 -21.61
CA HIS A 54 17.80 -5.75 -20.14
C HIS A 54 19.23 -5.81 -19.64
N LEU A 55 19.64 -4.82 -18.85
CA LEU A 55 20.94 -4.78 -18.21
C LEU A 55 20.81 -5.13 -16.72
N ILE A 56 21.48 -6.20 -16.29
CA ILE A 56 21.53 -6.62 -14.89
C ILE A 56 22.95 -6.44 -14.36
N ASN A 57 23.08 -5.59 -13.36
CA ASN A 57 24.31 -5.39 -12.61
C ASN A 57 24.28 -6.22 -11.32
N LEU A 58 25.06 -7.31 -11.28
CA LEU A 58 25.10 -8.25 -10.17
C LEU A 58 26.13 -7.80 -9.14
N ASN A 59 25.63 -7.44 -7.95
CA ASN A 59 26.43 -7.16 -6.78
C ASN A 59 26.43 -8.38 -5.86
N LEU A 60 27.38 -9.28 -6.12
CA LEU A 60 27.49 -10.57 -5.46
C LEU A 60 28.43 -10.48 -4.27
N ASP A 61 28.02 -11.12 -3.17
CA ASP A 61 28.87 -11.36 -2.03
C ASP A 61 28.81 -12.79 -1.50
N MET A 62 27.60 -13.30 -1.28
CA MET A 62 27.35 -14.57 -0.59
C MET A 62 27.26 -15.75 -1.54
N ILE A 63 26.91 -15.50 -2.80
CA ILE A 63 26.68 -16.56 -3.77
C ILE A 63 27.88 -16.77 -4.68
N SER A 64 28.15 -18.05 -4.97
CA SER A 64 29.09 -18.48 -6.00
C SER A 64 28.39 -19.02 -7.25
N TRP A 65 27.07 -19.19 -7.18
CA TRP A 65 26.25 -19.61 -8.30
C TRP A 65 24.83 -19.08 -8.21
N PHE A 66 24.17 -18.94 -9.36
CA PHE A 66 22.76 -18.61 -9.47
C PHE A 66 22.14 -19.20 -10.73
N THR A 67 20.83 -19.06 -10.85
CA THR A 67 20.05 -19.63 -11.94
C THR A 67 19.27 -18.55 -12.66
N MET A 68 19.05 -18.75 -13.96
CA MET A 68 18.22 -17.84 -14.75
C MET A 68 17.31 -18.63 -15.69
N ASP A 69 16.03 -18.27 -15.68
CA ASP A 69 15.01 -18.84 -16.54
C ASP A 69 14.64 -17.87 -17.66
N LEU A 70 14.81 -18.31 -18.91
CA LEU A 70 14.51 -17.52 -20.12
C LEU A 70 13.12 -17.81 -20.72
N LYS A 71 12.31 -18.68 -20.11
CA LYS A 71 11.05 -19.19 -20.69
C LYS A 71 10.07 -18.11 -21.15
N ASN A 72 9.87 -17.06 -20.36
CA ASN A 72 8.87 -16.02 -20.66
C ASN A 72 9.48 -14.75 -21.28
N THR A 73 10.70 -14.83 -21.80
CA THR A 73 11.34 -13.68 -22.45
C THR A 73 10.70 -13.41 -23.81
N VAL A 74 10.33 -12.15 -24.05
CA VAL A 74 10.12 -11.65 -25.43
C VAL A 74 11.47 -11.60 -26.16
N PRO A 75 11.54 -11.32 -27.48
CA PRO A 75 12.82 -11.17 -28.15
C PRO A 75 13.70 -10.14 -27.41
N ALA A 76 14.77 -10.61 -26.77
CA ALA A 76 15.49 -9.82 -25.79
C ALA A 76 17.01 -10.03 -25.85
N SER A 77 17.75 -8.98 -25.53
CA SER A 77 19.19 -9.00 -25.28
C SER A 77 19.40 -8.74 -23.80
N ILE A 78 19.86 -9.76 -23.08
CA ILE A 78 20.10 -9.72 -21.64
C ILE A 78 21.59 -9.52 -21.43
N ILE A 79 21.98 -8.42 -20.82
CA ILE A 79 23.38 -8.09 -20.53
C ILE A 79 23.63 -8.27 -19.03
N LEU A 80 24.62 -9.09 -18.70
CA LEU A 80 25.00 -9.39 -17.33
C LEU A 80 26.41 -8.87 -17.05
N ILE A 81 26.55 -8.15 -15.94
CA ILE A 81 27.85 -7.81 -15.35
C ILE A 81 27.87 -8.28 -13.90
N SER A 82 29.03 -8.73 -13.43
CA SER A 82 29.22 -9.18 -12.06
C SER A 82 30.43 -8.49 -11.43
N ASN A 83 30.38 -8.21 -10.14
CA ASN A 83 31.53 -7.76 -9.36
C ASN A 83 32.45 -8.91 -8.88
N LYS A 84 32.03 -10.18 -9.04
CA LYS A 84 32.78 -11.38 -8.63
C LYS A 84 32.63 -12.53 -9.62
N ASN A 85 33.56 -13.49 -9.54
CA ASN A 85 33.46 -14.73 -10.29
C ASN A 85 32.27 -15.55 -9.81
N VAL A 86 31.42 -15.99 -10.74
CA VAL A 86 30.17 -16.67 -10.42
C VAL A 86 29.79 -17.68 -11.50
N SER A 87 29.09 -18.74 -11.12
CA SER A 87 28.50 -19.71 -12.04
C SER A 87 27.02 -19.42 -12.30
N LEU A 88 26.63 -19.22 -13.55
CA LEU A 88 25.26 -19.07 -13.99
C LEU A 88 24.79 -20.38 -14.65
N THR A 89 23.65 -20.91 -14.19
CA THR A 89 22.94 -21.97 -14.90
C THR A 89 21.74 -21.38 -15.65
N LEU A 90 21.74 -21.54 -16.97
CA LEU A 90 20.64 -21.11 -17.83
C LEU A 90 19.63 -22.25 -18.00
N PHE A 91 18.37 -21.98 -17.66
CA PHE A 91 17.25 -22.89 -17.86
C PHE A 91 16.33 -22.39 -18.98
N ASN A 92 15.67 -23.35 -19.63
CA ASN A 92 14.68 -23.15 -20.70
C ASN A 92 15.24 -22.33 -21.88
N GLU A 93 15.54 -23.01 -22.99
CA GLU A 93 15.99 -22.33 -24.20
C GLU A 93 14.92 -21.41 -24.78
N ASN A 94 15.30 -20.15 -25.04
CA ASN A 94 14.54 -19.26 -25.88
C ASN A 94 15.43 -18.76 -27.02
N ILE A 95 15.14 -19.19 -28.25
CA ILE A 95 15.90 -18.83 -29.45
C ILE A 95 15.87 -17.33 -29.75
N TYR A 96 14.91 -16.61 -29.18
CA TYR A 96 14.78 -15.16 -29.34
C TYR A 96 15.51 -14.37 -28.25
N ALA A 97 16.04 -15.03 -27.22
CA ALA A 97 16.85 -14.40 -26.18
C ALA A 97 18.36 -14.59 -26.47
N LYS A 98 19.12 -13.50 -26.38
CA LYS A 98 20.60 -13.53 -26.43
C LYS A 98 21.14 -13.02 -25.11
N VAL A 99 22.10 -13.76 -24.54
CA VAL A 99 22.73 -13.38 -23.27
C VAL A 99 24.13 -12.85 -23.56
N TYR A 100 24.42 -11.65 -23.12
CA TYR A 100 25.71 -11.01 -23.23
C TYR A 100 26.38 -10.98 -21.86
N LEU A 101 27.59 -11.51 -21.76
CA LEU A 101 28.36 -11.56 -20.53
C LEU A 101 29.46 -10.51 -20.60
N ILE A 102 29.40 -9.52 -19.73
CA ILE A 102 30.43 -8.49 -19.66
C ILE A 102 31.64 -9.07 -18.94
N ARG A 103 32.76 -9.10 -19.67
CA ARG A 103 34.07 -9.47 -19.13
C ARG A 103 34.79 -8.21 -18.66
N SER A 104 35.14 -8.22 -17.38
CA SER A 104 35.96 -7.20 -16.73
C SER A 104 37.09 -7.91 -15.97
N ASP A 105 37.25 -7.63 -14.67
CA ASP A 105 38.14 -8.38 -13.77
C ASP A 105 37.49 -9.64 -13.20
N SER A 106 36.18 -9.79 -13.42
CA SER A 106 35.37 -10.94 -13.02
C SER A 106 34.88 -11.73 -14.25
N TRP A 107 34.52 -12.99 -14.03
CA TRP A 107 33.94 -13.85 -15.08
C TRP A 107 32.67 -14.56 -14.60
N ILE A 108 31.69 -14.64 -15.50
CA ILE A 108 30.47 -15.43 -15.33
C ILE A 108 30.66 -16.73 -16.11
N THR A 109 30.76 -17.86 -15.41
CA THR A 109 30.79 -19.18 -16.04
C THR A 109 29.38 -19.59 -16.37
N VAL A 110 29.08 -19.94 -17.61
CA VAL A 110 27.72 -20.38 -17.97
C VAL A 110 27.68 -21.88 -18.21
N THR A 111 26.71 -22.51 -17.55
CA THR A 111 26.30 -23.89 -17.80
C THR A 111 24.90 -23.86 -18.41
N GLY A 112 24.73 -24.39 -19.62
CA GLY A 112 23.44 -24.41 -20.31
C GLY A 112 23.57 -24.15 -21.82
N PRO A 113 22.51 -23.69 -22.48
CA PRO A 113 22.48 -23.47 -23.93
C PRO A 113 23.51 -22.46 -24.45
N ASN A 114 23.99 -22.69 -25.68
CA ASN A 114 25.06 -21.91 -26.34
C ASN A 114 24.63 -20.51 -26.85
N ASN A 115 23.70 -19.83 -26.17
CA ASN A 115 23.18 -18.52 -26.58
C ASN A 115 23.90 -17.34 -25.90
N THR A 116 25.13 -17.57 -25.43
CA THR A 116 25.94 -16.57 -24.73
C THR A 116 26.99 -15.94 -25.64
N VAL A 117 27.23 -14.65 -25.44
CA VAL A 117 28.26 -13.87 -26.15
C VAL A 117 29.06 -13.08 -25.12
N ASP A 118 30.38 -13.28 -25.10
CA ASP A 118 31.27 -12.46 -24.27
C ASP A 118 31.46 -11.07 -24.89
N LEU A 119 31.39 -10.04 -24.06
CA LEU A 119 31.67 -8.65 -24.44
C LEU A 119 32.73 -8.05 -23.52
N ASP A 120 33.74 -7.43 -24.10
CA ASP A 120 34.71 -6.66 -23.34
C ASP A 120 34.13 -5.29 -22.97
N LEU A 121 34.24 -4.93 -21.68
CA LEU A 121 33.86 -3.60 -21.20
C LEU A 121 35.12 -2.75 -20.91
N PRO A 122 35.18 -1.50 -21.41
CA PRO A 122 36.27 -0.59 -21.08
C PRO A 122 36.42 -0.40 -19.56
N ALA A 123 37.65 -0.46 -19.05
CA ALA A 123 37.95 -0.36 -17.61
C ALA A 123 37.39 0.90 -16.92
N VAL A 124 37.21 1.98 -17.67
CA VAL A 124 36.70 3.27 -17.19
C VAL A 124 35.21 3.22 -16.77
N ILE A 125 34.45 2.23 -17.24
CA ILE A 125 32.98 2.17 -17.13
C ILE A 125 32.53 1.28 -15.94
N GLN A 126 33.47 0.62 -15.27
CA GLN A 126 33.19 -0.52 -14.37
C GLN A 126 32.55 -0.15 -13.01
N SER A 127 32.59 1.11 -12.58
CA SER A 127 32.24 1.49 -11.20
C SER A 127 30.99 2.35 -11.03
N ASP A 128 30.45 2.91 -12.13
CA ASP A 128 29.30 3.81 -12.07
C ASP A 128 28.13 3.29 -12.90
N SER A 129 26.98 3.11 -12.25
CA SER A 129 25.79 2.55 -12.89
C SER A 129 25.22 3.48 -13.97
N ASN A 130 25.36 4.81 -13.83
CA ASN A 130 24.96 5.74 -14.89
C ASN A 130 25.86 5.62 -16.13
N SER A 131 27.17 5.52 -15.92
CA SER A 131 28.15 5.30 -16.98
C SER A 131 27.91 3.97 -17.70
N LEU A 132 27.61 2.91 -16.95
CA LEU A 132 27.27 1.60 -17.51
C LEU A 132 25.96 1.64 -18.33
N LEU A 133 24.93 2.32 -17.81
CA LEU A 133 23.68 2.53 -18.53
C LEU A 133 23.90 3.32 -19.84
N GLY A 134 24.70 4.40 -19.79
CA GLY A 134 25.05 5.20 -20.96
C GLY A 134 25.80 4.39 -22.03
N TRP A 135 26.74 3.55 -21.60
CA TRP A 135 27.44 2.63 -22.51
C TRP A 135 26.48 1.64 -23.17
N ALA A 136 25.57 1.03 -22.40
CA ALA A 136 24.61 0.08 -22.94
C ALA A 136 23.66 0.74 -23.95
N LYS A 137 23.16 1.95 -23.66
CA LYS A 137 22.39 2.75 -24.62
C LYS A 137 23.18 3.01 -25.90
N SER A 138 24.46 3.37 -25.80
CA SER A 138 25.31 3.61 -26.98
C SER A 138 25.60 2.34 -27.79
N LYS A 139 25.74 1.17 -27.14
CA LYS A 139 26.14 -0.08 -27.80
C LYS A 139 24.95 -0.80 -28.43
N PHE A 140 23.80 -0.79 -27.76
CA PHE A 140 22.61 -1.53 -28.15
C PHE A 140 21.51 -0.63 -28.74
N GLY A 141 21.68 0.70 -28.74
CA GLY A 141 20.74 1.68 -29.26
C GLY A 141 19.66 2.10 -28.26
N ALA A 142 19.26 1.21 -27.35
CA ALA A 142 18.26 1.47 -26.32
C ALA A 142 18.49 0.58 -25.09
N VAL A 143 17.88 0.93 -23.95
CA VAL A 143 17.83 0.08 -22.74
C VAL A 143 16.40 0.06 -22.23
N THR A 144 15.77 -1.11 -22.27
CA THR A 144 14.39 -1.32 -21.78
C THR A 144 14.37 -1.37 -20.26
N SER A 145 15.38 -1.98 -19.64
CA SER A 145 15.47 -2.01 -18.19
C SER A 145 16.89 -2.09 -17.69
N PHE A 146 17.14 -1.47 -16.55
CA PHE A 146 18.34 -1.66 -15.75
C PHE A 146 17.93 -2.14 -14.36
N THR A 147 18.59 -3.17 -13.84
CA THR A 147 18.46 -3.56 -12.42
C THR A 147 19.81 -3.84 -11.82
N GLU A 148 20.10 -3.23 -10.68
CA GLU A 148 21.20 -3.67 -9.83
C GLU A 148 20.67 -4.64 -8.77
N LEU A 149 21.04 -5.91 -8.90
CA LEU A 149 20.59 -7.03 -8.05
C LEU A 149 21.67 -7.45 -7.07
N ILE A 150 21.27 -7.77 -5.85
CA ILE A 150 22.16 -8.20 -4.77
C ILE A 150 21.86 -9.66 -4.44
N ASP A 151 22.89 -10.51 -4.56
CA ASP A 151 22.86 -11.94 -4.25
C ASP A 151 21.57 -12.69 -4.70
N PRO A 152 21.19 -12.65 -5.99
CA PRO A 152 20.02 -13.39 -6.48
C PRO A 152 20.30 -14.89 -6.57
N GLN A 153 19.45 -15.73 -5.99
CA GLN A 153 19.50 -17.18 -6.15
C GLN A 153 18.91 -17.64 -7.49
N SER A 154 17.81 -17.00 -7.91
CA SER A 154 17.22 -17.19 -9.23
C SER A 154 16.74 -15.88 -9.84
N ILE A 155 16.77 -15.81 -11.17
CA ILE A 155 16.25 -14.68 -11.96
C ILE A 155 15.28 -15.23 -13.01
N THR A 156 14.09 -14.67 -13.07
CA THR A 156 13.08 -15.03 -14.08
C THR A 156 12.60 -13.75 -14.76
N PHE A 157 12.66 -13.73 -16.07
CA PHE A 157 12.08 -12.63 -16.85
C PHE A 157 10.63 -12.94 -17.17
N ASN A 158 9.81 -11.90 -17.17
CA ASN A 158 8.40 -11.96 -17.47
C ASN A 158 8.05 -10.94 -18.55
N ALA A 159 7.03 -11.24 -19.34
CA ALA A 159 6.50 -10.26 -20.28
C ALA A 159 5.87 -9.09 -19.52
N GLY A 160 6.25 -7.88 -19.89
CA GLY A 160 5.70 -6.66 -19.30
C GLY A 160 6.05 -5.45 -20.15
N ARG A 161 5.40 -4.33 -19.88
CA ARG A 161 5.71 -3.05 -20.53
C ARG A 161 6.04 -2.00 -19.49
N GLY A 162 7.16 -1.30 -19.71
CA GLY A 162 7.56 -0.18 -18.86
C GLY A 162 6.55 0.95 -18.88
N HIS A 163 6.69 1.88 -17.93
CA HIS A 163 5.79 3.03 -17.82
C HIS A 163 6.47 4.34 -18.24
N SER A 164 7.80 4.35 -18.28
CA SER A 164 8.62 5.50 -18.66
C SER A 164 8.97 5.45 -20.14
N GLN A 165 9.15 6.63 -20.75
CA GLN A 165 9.65 6.71 -22.12
C GLN A 165 11.14 6.36 -22.19
N ASP A 166 11.96 6.88 -21.28
CA ASP A 166 13.39 6.55 -21.19
C ASP A 166 13.71 5.82 -19.87
N CYS A 167 14.78 5.03 -19.89
CA CYS A 167 15.32 4.36 -18.72
C CYS A 167 16.28 5.31 -18.00
N GLU A 168 15.81 5.91 -16.91
CA GLU A 168 16.60 6.75 -15.99
C GLU A 168 16.67 6.08 -14.61
N LEU A 169 17.88 5.93 -14.05
CA LEU A 169 18.08 5.18 -12.80
C LEU A 169 17.38 5.83 -11.61
N GLN A 170 16.58 5.04 -10.91
CA GLN A 170 15.88 5.41 -9.69
C GLN A 170 16.36 4.56 -8.52
N THR A 171 16.64 5.19 -7.37
CA THR A 171 17.09 4.48 -6.16
C THR A 171 15.95 3.90 -5.33
N ASN A 172 14.72 4.38 -5.53
CA ASN A 172 13.48 3.84 -4.97
C ASN A 172 12.78 2.86 -5.93
N PHE A 173 13.52 2.30 -6.88
CA PHE A 173 13.00 1.38 -7.86
C PHE A 173 12.58 0.05 -7.24
N THR A 174 11.43 -0.44 -7.67
CA THR A 174 11.01 -1.84 -7.51
C THR A 174 11.01 -2.45 -8.90
N GLN A 175 11.65 -3.60 -9.06
CA GLN A 175 11.59 -4.39 -10.28
C GLN A 175 10.12 -4.61 -10.62
N GLY A 176 9.67 -4.02 -11.72
CA GLY A 176 8.27 -4.08 -12.14
C GLY A 176 7.88 -5.51 -12.51
N LYS A 177 6.81 -5.66 -13.30
CA LYS A 177 6.33 -6.99 -13.70
C LYS A 177 7.28 -7.75 -14.62
N TYR A 178 8.35 -7.13 -15.14
CA TYR A 178 9.26 -7.73 -16.11
C TYR A 178 10.32 -8.67 -15.51
N LEU A 179 10.57 -8.57 -14.20
CA LEU A 179 11.65 -9.31 -13.55
C LEU A 179 11.20 -9.82 -12.19
N GLU A 180 11.24 -11.13 -12.02
CA GLU A 180 11.14 -11.79 -10.73
C GLU A 180 12.53 -12.33 -10.34
N TYR A 181 12.82 -12.32 -9.05
CA TYR A 181 14.02 -12.95 -8.53
C TYR A 181 13.72 -13.61 -7.20
N LEU A 182 14.40 -14.71 -6.92
CA LEU A 182 14.45 -15.30 -5.59
C LEU A 182 15.74 -14.85 -4.92
N PRO A 183 15.69 -14.06 -3.84
CA PRO A 183 16.90 -13.71 -3.10
C PRO A 183 17.41 -14.90 -2.28
N VAL A 184 18.70 -14.86 -1.90
CA VAL A 184 19.21 -15.76 -0.85
C VAL A 184 18.41 -15.57 0.43
N THR A 185 18.08 -16.69 1.09
CA THR A 185 17.43 -16.67 2.40
C THR A 185 18.30 -15.91 3.41
N THR A 186 17.83 -14.73 3.80
CA THR A 186 18.42 -13.91 4.86
C THR A 186 17.51 -13.93 6.09
N SER A 187 18.06 -14.12 7.28
CA SER A 187 17.33 -13.96 8.53
C SER A 187 17.12 -12.48 8.85
N VAL A 188 15.87 -12.12 9.16
CA VAL A 188 15.50 -10.81 9.69
C VAL A 188 14.60 -11.04 10.89
N GLU A 189 15.12 -10.76 12.08
CA GLU A 189 14.35 -10.76 13.31
C GLU A 189 14.13 -9.31 13.75
N VAL A 190 12.86 -8.95 13.97
CA VAL A 190 12.49 -7.61 14.42
C VAL A 190 11.68 -7.74 15.70
N LYS A 191 12.16 -7.05 16.74
CA LYS A 191 11.43 -6.88 17.99
C LYS A 191 11.01 -5.42 18.12
N PHE A 192 9.75 -5.20 18.46
CA PHE A 192 9.18 -3.87 18.57
C PHE A 192 8.40 -3.74 19.87
N CYS A 193 8.40 -2.55 20.44
CA CYS A 193 7.49 -2.18 21.51
C CYS A 193 7.02 -0.74 21.35
N ARG A 194 5.83 -0.47 21.88
CA ARG A 194 5.32 0.89 22.07
C ARG A 194 5.41 1.27 23.54
N ILE A 195 5.89 2.47 23.81
CA ILE A 195 6.06 3.00 25.16
C ILE A 195 4.94 4.02 25.39
N PRO A 196 4.05 3.80 26.37
CA PRO A 196 3.02 4.77 26.71
C PRO A 196 3.65 6.09 27.13
N MET A 197 3.29 7.17 26.45
CA MET A 197 3.89 8.47 26.71
C MET A 197 3.30 9.15 27.95
N PRO A 198 4.12 9.88 28.71
CA PRO A 198 3.61 10.78 29.75
C PRO A 198 2.86 11.96 29.12
N LEU A 199 1.74 12.35 29.73
CA LEU A 199 0.84 13.44 29.28
C LEU A 199 1.50 14.82 29.08
N LYS A 200 2.75 15.00 29.54
CA LYS A 200 3.49 16.28 29.51
C LYS A 200 4.52 16.37 28.37
N ALA A 201 4.86 15.28 27.70
CA ALA A 201 5.84 15.29 26.62
C ALA A 201 5.25 15.95 25.38
N LYS A 202 6.03 16.81 24.72
CA LYS A 202 5.62 17.52 23.51
C LYS A 202 6.16 16.89 22.23
N GLU A 203 7.24 16.11 22.34
CA GLU A 203 7.92 15.50 21.20
C GLU A 203 8.16 14.00 21.44
N GLU A 204 7.82 13.20 20.43
CA GLU A 204 7.97 11.73 20.43
C GLU A 204 9.39 11.33 20.01
N VAL A 205 9.99 10.38 20.74
CA VAL A 205 11.29 9.80 20.37
C VAL A 205 11.11 8.35 19.98
N HIS A 206 11.50 8.01 18.76
CA HIS A 206 11.49 6.65 18.25
C HIS A 206 12.92 6.13 18.14
N ILE A 207 13.17 4.96 18.72
CA ILE A 207 14.50 4.36 18.76
C ILE A 207 14.53 3.14 17.85
N ILE A 208 15.51 3.09 16.95
CA ILE A 208 15.82 1.93 16.11
C ILE A 208 17.25 1.49 16.42
N ARG A 209 17.38 0.26 16.88
CA ARG A 209 18.65 -0.37 17.23
C ARG A 209 18.94 -1.54 16.31
N HIS A 210 20.03 -1.48 15.58
CA HIS A 210 20.58 -2.59 14.82
C HIS A 210 21.57 -3.37 15.70
N LEU A 211 21.30 -4.64 15.93
CA LEU A 211 22.11 -5.52 16.77
C LEU A 211 23.32 -6.08 15.99
N PRO A 212 24.49 -6.24 16.63
CA PRO A 212 25.65 -6.82 15.97
C PRO A 212 25.44 -8.31 15.67
N VAL A 213 25.61 -8.68 14.40
CA VAL A 213 25.66 -10.09 13.96
C VAL A 213 27.10 -10.54 13.77
N ASP A 214 27.93 -9.65 13.22
CA ASP A 214 29.36 -9.83 13.04
C ASP A 214 30.06 -8.46 13.04
N THR A 215 31.40 -8.46 13.13
CA THR A 215 32.22 -7.26 13.29
C THR A 215 32.82 -6.73 11.99
N VAL A 216 32.59 -7.40 10.86
CA VAL A 216 33.36 -7.18 9.62
C VAL A 216 32.48 -6.70 8.48
N THR A 217 31.25 -7.20 8.40
CA THR A 217 30.35 -7.05 7.27
C THR A 217 29.63 -5.72 7.33
N PRO A 218 29.90 -4.79 6.38
CA PRO A 218 29.19 -3.52 6.32
C PRO A 218 27.72 -3.76 5.95
N ARG A 219 26.81 -3.08 6.65
CA ARG A 219 25.36 -3.15 6.41
C ARG A 219 24.78 -1.76 6.15
N LEU A 220 23.95 -1.65 5.12
CA LEU A 220 23.23 -0.44 4.75
C LEU A 220 21.75 -0.59 5.14
N ILE A 221 21.29 0.24 6.07
CA ILE A 221 19.89 0.23 6.52
C ILE A 221 19.21 1.52 6.06
N GLU A 222 18.30 1.39 5.10
CA GLU A 222 17.47 2.48 4.61
C GLU A 222 16.24 2.64 5.50
N VAL A 223 16.12 3.78 6.16
CA VAL A 223 15.01 4.11 7.05
C VAL A 223 14.12 5.14 6.37
N ASN A 224 12.91 4.72 6.04
CA ASN A 224 11.83 5.58 5.57
C ASN A 224 10.92 5.88 6.75
N PHE A 225 11.08 7.09 7.30
CA PHE A 225 10.37 7.53 8.48
C PHE A 225 9.27 8.52 8.07
N THR A 226 8.01 8.14 8.29
CA THR A 226 6.85 9.00 8.04
C THR A 226 6.13 9.28 9.35
N HIS A 227 6.05 10.55 9.73
CA HIS A 227 5.41 10.99 10.97
C HIS A 227 4.54 12.22 10.77
N HIS A 228 3.44 12.31 11.53
CA HIS A 228 2.47 13.41 11.47
C HIS A 228 2.72 14.53 12.50
N ASN A 229 3.56 14.29 13.52
CA ASN A 229 3.94 15.26 14.56
C ASN A 229 5.47 15.50 14.56
N PRO A 230 6.00 16.53 15.23
CA PRO A 230 7.44 16.61 15.48
C PRO A 230 7.90 15.38 16.29
N SER A 231 8.85 14.64 15.72
CA SER A 231 9.48 13.49 16.36
C SER A 231 10.98 13.49 16.13
N THR A 232 11.71 12.93 17.09
CA THR A 232 13.12 12.63 16.97
C THR A 232 13.35 11.14 16.74
N LEU A 233 14.18 10.80 15.77
CA LEU A 233 14.60 9.41 15.48
C LEU A 233 15.99 9.15 16.04
N ILE A 234 16.16 8.12 16.87
CA ILE A 234 17.47 7.67 17.35
C ILE A 234 17.85 6.38 16.61
N LEU A 235 19.00 6.41 15.95
CA LEU A 235 19.55 5.32 15.16
C LEU A 235 20.85 4.82 15.82
N GLN A 236 20.82 3.61 16.37
CA GLN A 236 21.97 3.00 17.03
C GLN A 236 22.38 1.72 16.32
N GLY A 237 23.65 1.58 15.93
CA GLY A 237 24.17 0.35 15.34
C GLY A 237 25.63 0.06 15.72
N PRO A 238 26.16 -1.14 15.39
CA PRO A 238 27.58 -1.43 15.40
C PRO A 238 28.33 -0.55 14.38
N ASN A 239 29.66 -0.42 14.52
CA ASN A 239 30.52 0.37 13.63
C ASN A 239 30.42 0.00 12.14
N THR A 240 29.97 -1.22 11.82
CA THR A 240 29.71 -1.71 10.46
C THR A 240 28.39 -1.23 9.85
N THR A 241 27.58 -0.45 10.59
CA THR A 241 26.28 0.05 10.10
C THR A 241 26.45 1.40 9.41
N THR A 242 25.80 1.56 8.26
CA THR A 242 25.54 2.86 7.63
C THR A 242 24.04 3.04 7.47
N TRP A 243 23.53 4.21 7.87
CA TRP A 243 22.11 4.53 7.75
C TRP A 243 21.85 5.29 6.46
N LYS A 244 20.78 5.00 5.71
CA LYS A 244 20.27 5.87 4.65
C LYS A 244 18.91 6.40 5.07
N ILE A 245 18.81 7.70 5.24
CA ILE A 245 17.62 8.32 5.84
C ILE A 245 16.81 8.99 4.74
N ILE A 246 15.57 8.54 4.58
CA ILE A 246 14.61 9.14 3.67
C ILE A 246 13.53 9.81 4.52
N CYS A 247 13.46 11.13 4.44
CA CYS A 247 12.48 11.93 5.19
C CYS A 247 11.88 13.04 4.31
N ARG A 248 10.59 13.33 4.54
CA ARG A 248 9.79 14.30 3.76
C ARG A 248 9.66 15.69 4.43
N ILE A 249 9.98 15.83 5.72
CA ILE A 249 9.86 17.05 6.56
C ILE A 249 11.17 17.20 7.37
N ASP A 250 11.41 18.31 8.07
CA ASP A 250 12.54 18.52 9.02
C ASP A 250 12.70 17.37 10.03
N CYS A 251 13.37 16.30 9.63
CA CYS A 251 13.61 15.14 10.46
C CYS A 251 14.70 15.45 11.49
N LYS A 252 14.32 15.50 12.76
CA LYS A 252 15.29 15.45 13.85
C LYS A 252 15.74 13.99 14.01
N PHE A 253 17.03 13.74 13.89
CA PHE A 253 17.55 12.40 14.15
C PHE A 253 18.94 12.45 14.81
N LYS A 254 19.29 11.38 15.51
CA LYS A 254 20.58 11.18 16.17
C LYS A 254 21.12 9.81 15.78
N SER A 255 22.39 9.76 15.35
CA SER A 255 23.06 8.55 14.89
C SER A 255 24.49 8.47 15.42
N ASN A 256 24.88 7.30 15.93
CA ASN A 256 26.27 6.98 16.28
C ASN A 256 27.11 6.49 15.10
N ASN A 257 26.46 6.22 13.96
CA ASN A 257 27.10 5.76 12.74
C ASN A 257 27.02 6.80 11.63
N PRO A 258 27.88 6.69 10.59
CA PRO A 258 27.73 7.45 9.36
C PRO A 258 26.33 7.26 8.76
N PHE A 259 25.82 8.31 8.13
CA PHE A 259 24.51 8.28 7.50
C PHE A 259 24.50 9.00 6.16
N ILE A 260 23.60 8.59 5.28
CA ILE A 260 23.38 9.16 3.96
C ILE A 260 22.03 9.87 3.98
N ILE A 261 22.01 11.15 3.66
CA ILE A 261 20.79 11.96 3.53
C ILE A 261 20.92 12.84 2.29
N MET A 262 19.84 12.94 1.50
CA MET A 262 19.84 13.67 0.23
C MET A 262 21.01 13.29 -0.71
N GLY A 263 21.44 12.03 -0.68
CA GLY A 263 22.54 11.52 -1.51
C GLY A 263 23.96 11.81 -0.97
N HIS A 264 24.11 12.54 0.12
CA HIS A 264 25.41 12.86 0.73
C HIS A 264 25.68 12.00 1.96
N GLN A 265 26.86 11.40 2.03
CA GLN A 265 27.33 10.68 3.22
C GLN A 265 27.94 11.66 4.23
N LEU A 266 27.48 11.58 5.47
CA LEU A 266 27.87 12.45 6.58
C LEU A 266 28.38 11.61 7.76
N LEU A 267 29.21 12.25 8.59
CA LEU A 267 29.72 11.68 9.83
C LEU A 267 28.62 11.55 10.89
N PRO A 268 28.80 10.68 11.91
CA PRO A 268 27.87 10.57 13.02
C PRO A 268 27.61 11.94 13.69
N ASN A 269 26.35 12.31 13.84
CA ASN A 269 25.98 13.54 14.55
C ASN A 269 25.88 13.33 16.08
N THR A 270 25.89 12.08 16.54
CA THR A 270 25.92 11.72 17.97
C THR A 270 26.76 10.44 18.15
N PRO A 271 28.10 10.52 18.04
CA PRO A 271 28.97 9.34 18.06
C PRO A 271 28.89 8.52 19.36
N ASN A 272 28.56 9.17 20.48
CA ASN A 272 28.53 8.57 21.81
C ASN A 272 27.10 8.15 22.24
N LEU A 273 26.33 7.49 21.36
CA LEU A 273 25.05 6.90 21.80
C LEU A 273 25.30 5.67 22.70
N PRO A 274 24.53 5.51 23.78
CA PRO A 274 24.57 4.30 24.60
C PRO A 274 24.23 3.06 23.77
N ALA A 275 24.90 1.95 24.06
CA ALA A 275 24.64 0.69 23.36
C ALA A 275 23.55 -0.16 24.03
N SER A 276 23.16 0.13 25.28
CA SER A 276 22.17 -0.64 26.03
C SER A 276 20.76 -0.08 25.87
N TYR A 277 19.75 -0.95 25.98
CA TYR A 277 18.33 -0.60 26.02
C TYR A 277 18.05 0.54 27.02
N GLU A 278 18.46 0.35 28.27
CA GLU A 278 18.25 1.31 29.36
C GLU A 278 19.00 2.63 29.12
N GLY A 279 20.21 2.57 28.55
CA GLY A 279 20.99 3.75 28.22
C GLY A 279 20.32 4.59 27.14
N LEU A 280 19.79 3.95 26.10
CA LEU A 280 19.07 4.62 25.02
C LEU A 280 17.77 5.26 25.48
N LEU A 281 17.01 4.59 26.37
CA LEU A 281 15.80 5.16 26.96
C LEU A 281 16.12 6.39 27.81
N LYS A 282 17.11 6.30 28.71
CA LYS A 282 17.55 7.46 29.51
C LYS A 282 18.06 8.61 28.63
N PHE A 283 18.74 8.30 27.53
CA PHE A 283 19.19 9.30 26.58
C PHE A 283 18.03 9.98 25.84
N ALA A 284 16.96 9.25 25.53
CA ALA A 284 15.74 9.80 24.92
C ALA A 284 14.96 10.72 25.88
N GLU A 285 15.11 10.53 27.19
CA GLU A 285 14.49 11.34 28.25
C GLU A 285 15.37 12.51 28.72
N ALA A 286 16.58 12.68 28.15
CA ALA A 286 17.52 13.69 28.62
C ALA A 286 17.03 15.14 28.40
N ASP A 287 16.12 15.36 27.45
CA ASP A 287 15.42 16.63 27.26
C ASP A 287 14.04 16.57 27.91
N SER A 288 13.74 17.54 28.77
CA SER A 288 12.46 17.69 29.45
C SER A 288 11.22 17.74 28.54
N ASN A 289 11.39 18.04 27.25
CA ASN A 289 10.30 18.08 26.27
C ASN A 289 10.11 16.79 25.46
N THR A 290 11.05 15.84 25.55
CA THR A 290 11.04 14.60 24.76
C THR A 290 10.69 13.39 25.62
N ALA A 291 10.02 12.40 25.03
CA ALA A 291 9.80 11.11 25.68
C ALA A 291 9.91 9.93 24.69
N PRO A 292 10.47 8.79 25.12
CA PRO A 292 10.50 7.59 24.29
C PRO A 292 9.06 7.10 24.02
N ALA A 293 8.72 6.94 22.75
CA ALA A 293 7.41 6.52 22.28
C ALA A 293 7.44 5.11 21.67
N SER A 294 8.57 4.70 21.10
CA SER A 294 8.76 3.33 20.61
C SER A 294 10.22 2.92 20.61
N TYR A 295 10.46 1.62 20.72
CA TYR A 295 11.78 1.03 20.64
C TYR A 295 11.74 -0.21 19.75
N THR A 296 12.73 -0.31 18.85
CA THR A 296 12.86 -1.38 17.86
C THR A 296 14.25 -1.98 17.93
N GLU A 297 14.35 -3.30 17.93
CA GLU A 297 15.59 -4.03 17.67
C GLU A 297 15.49 -4.81 16.37
N ILE A 298 16.55 -4.74 15.57
CA ILE A 298 16.69 -5.44 14.30
C ILE A 298 17.95 -6.29 14.37
N LEU A 299 17.81 -7.60 14.19
CA LEU A 299 18.90 -8.55 14.02
C LEU A 299 18.82 -9.13 12.61
N THR A 300 19.91 -9.03 11.83
CA THR A 300 19.87 -9.53 10.45
C THR A 300 21.24 -9.91 9.90
N ASP A 301 21.29 -11.00 9.13
CA ASP A 301 22.43 -11.32 8.28
C ASP A 301 22.41 -10.54 6.95
N SER A 302 21.31 -9.87 6.61
CA SER A 302 21.17 -9.12 5.37
C SER A 302 22.06 -7.88 5.35
N LYS A 303 22.75 -7.69 4.23
CA LYS A 303 23.58 -6.51 3.98
C LYS A 303 22.78 -5.24 3.73
N ARG A 304 21.55 -5.38 3.23
CA ARG A 304 20.68 -4.25 2.89
C ARG A 304 19.28 -4.47 3.39
N LEU A 305 18.82 -3.52 4.20
CA LEU A 305 17.46 -3.51 4.73
C LEU A 305 16.75 -2.21 4.38
N LYS A 306 15.45 -2.32 4.15
CA LYS A 306 14.50 -1.19 4.11
C LYS A 306 13.59 -1.29 5.33
N VAL A 307 13.58 -0.24 6.13
CA VAL A 307 12.76 -0.09 7.32
C VAL A 307 11.74 1.00 7.04
N TYR A 308 10.47 0.63 6.98
CA TYR A 308 9.34 1.55 6.87
C TYR A 308 8.71 1.68 8.24
N MET A 309 8.70 2.91 8.77
CA MET A 309 8.05 3.21 10.04
C MET A 309 6.94 4.24 9.79
N THR A 310 5.70 3.82 10.03
CA THR A 310 4.49 4.64 9.93
C THR A 310 3.80 4.65 11.28
N ILE A 311 3.77 5.80 11.93
CA ILE A 311 3.14 5.92 13.25
C ILE A 311 1.90 6.78 13.07
N MET A 312 0.75 6.11 13.03
CA MET A 312 -0.53 6.77 13.14
C MET A 312 -0.79 7.07 14.62
N THR A 313 -1.26 8.28 14.91
CA THR A 313 -1.80 8.60 16.23
C THR A 313 -3.08 7.81 16.42
N ASN A 314 -3.06 6.79 17.28
CA ASN A 314 -4.29 6.17 17.72
C ASN A 314 -5.08 7.22 18.50
N THR A 315 -6.14 7.73 17.89
CA THR A 315 -7.18 8.43 18.63
C THR A 315 -7.76 7.40 19.58
N ALA A 316 -7.48 7.51 20.88
CA ALA A 316 -8.09 6.66 21.88
C ALA A 316 -9.62 6.66 21.69
N PRO A 317 -10.31 5.52 21.88
CA PRO A 317 -11.77 5.48 21.81
C PRO A 317 -12.33 6.46 22.85
N GLN A 318 -12.86 7.58 22.38
CA GLN A 318 -13.51 8.55 23.25
C GLN A 318 -14.75 7.89 23.85
N LEU A 319 -14.76 7.77 25.18
CA LEU A 319 -15.99 7.64 25.95
C LEU A 319 -16.88 8.85 25.60
N PRO A 320 -18.21 8.70 25.55
CA PRO A 320 -19.10 9.78 25.13
C PRO A 320 -19.06 10.91 26.17
N SER A 321 -18.31 11.96 25.86
CA SER A 321 -18.31 13.19 26.64
C SER A 321 -19.50 14.04 26.20
N THR A 322 -20.44 14.15 27.13
CA THR A 322 -21.53 15.11 27.17
C THR A 322 -21.07 16.50 26.70
N SER A 323 -21.88 17.08 25.81
CA SER A 323 -21.72 18.42 25.25
C SER A 323 -21.51 19.48 26.34
N LEU A 324 -20.32 20.07 26.37
CA LEU A 324 -20.12 21.40 26.95
C LEU A 324 -19.39 22.25 25.91
N GLN A 325 -20.08 23.31 25.53
CA GLN A 325 -19.75 24.26 24.47
C GLN A 325 -18.34 24.82 24.64
N THR A 326 -17.59 24.79 23.54
CA THR A 326 -16.31 25.46 23.36
C THR A 326 -16.53 26.97 23.33
N THR A 327 -16.09 27.67 24.38
CA THR A 327 -15.76 29.08 24.28
C THR A 327 -14.39 29.23 23.64
N THR A 328 -14.38 29.95 22.52
CA THR A 328 -13.28 30.35 21.66
C THR A 328 -12.09 30.99 22.39
N SER A 329 -10.87 30.67 21.94
CA SER A 329 -9.74 31.61 21.91
C SER A 329 -8.88 31.36 20.66
N PRO A 330 -8.31 32.40 20.01
CA PRO A 330 -8.01 32.43 18.58
C PRO A 330 -6.51 32.29 18.25
N ASN A 331 -6.22 32.10 16.96
CA ASN A 331 -4.91 32.27 16.28
C ASN A 331 -4.04 31.02 16.10
N ASN A 332 -4.54 30.00 15.40
CA ASN A 332 -3.72 29.29 14.43
C ASN A 332 -4.34 29.48 13.04
N PRO A 333 -3.57 29.81 11.99
CA PRO A 333 -4.10 29.86 10.64
C PRO A 333 -4.59 28.47 10.27
N LYS A 334 -5.89 28.35 10.04
CA LYS A 334 -6.55 27.09 9.69
C LYS A 334 -6.98 27.17 8.24
N THR A 335 -6.44 26.29 7.41
CA THR A 335 -6.96 26.03 6.07
C THR A 335 -8.09 25.01 6.18
N THR A 336 -9.24 25.32 5.61
CA THR A 336 -10.45 24.50 5.67
C THR A 336 -10.92 24.12 4.27
N MET A 337 -11.42 22.89 4.14
CA MET A 337 -12.05 22.40 2.92
C MET A 337 -13.52 22.09 3.20
N HIS A 338 -14.40 22.57 2.35
CA HIS A 338 -15.83 22.27 2.35
C HIS A 338 -16.23 21.63 1.03
N LEU A 339 -17.14 20.66 1.10
CA LEU A 339 -17.65 19.92 -0.05
C LEU A 339 -19.12 20.27 -0.25
N TYR A 340 -19.52 20.32 -1.51
CA TYR A 340 -20.84 20.74 -1.97
C TYR A 340 -21.32 19.79 -3.06
N LEU A 341 -22.62 19.48 -3.03
CA LEU A 341 -23.28 18.61 -4.01
C LEU A 341 -23.89 19.38 -5.19
N SER A 342 -23.79 20.72 -5.16
CA SER A 342 -24.39 21.63 -6.14
C SER A 342 -23.37 22.72 -6.53
N PRO A 343 -23.37 23.18 -7.80
CA PRO A 343 -22.44 24.20 -8.31
C PRO A 343 -22.69 25.61 -7.74
N ASP A 344 -23.73 25.79 -6.93
CA ASP A 344 -24.08 27.08 -6.31
C ASP A 344 -23.36 27.34 -4.98
N TYR A 345 -22.68 26.35 -4.40
CA TYR A 345 -21.88 26.47 -3.16
C TYR A 345 -22.65 27.05 -1.95
N ARG A 346 -23.98 26.89 -1.91
CA ARG A 346 -24.83 27.52 -0.87
C ARG A 346 -24.95 26.72 0.43
N SER A 347 -24.82 25.40 0.36
CA SER A 347 -25.02 24.50 1.50
C SER A 347 -23.83 23.55 1.63
N PRO A 348 -22.85 23.83 2.51
CA PRO A 348 -21.74 22.92 2.75
C PRO A 348 -22.25 21.64 3.41
N SER A 349 -21.75 20.50 2.96
CA SER A 349 -22.11 19.22 3.55
C SER A 349 -21.46 19.04 4.92
N ASP A 350 -22.27 18.84 5.96
CA ASP A 350 -21.79 18.51 7.31
C ASP A 350 -21.48 17.02 7.44
N GLY A 351 -20.29 16.69 7.93
CA GLY A 351 -19.85 15.30 8.15
C GLY A 351 -19.37 14.58 6.88
N ILE A 352 -19.55 13.27 6.84
CA ILE A 352 -19.10 12.42 5.71
C ILE A 352 -20.09 12.60 4.56
N VAL A 353 -19.63 13.09 3.41
CA VAL A 353 -20.50 13.39 2.26
C VAL A 353 -20.86 12.12 1.50
N GLU A 354 -22.16 11.82 1.42
CA GLU A 354 -22.67 10.70 0.63
C GLU A 354 -22.82 11.10 -0.84
N VAL A 355 -22.00 10.51 -1.71
CA VAL A 355 -21.95 10.86 -3.14
C VAL A 355 -22.35 9.66 -3.98
N LEU A 356 -23.35 9.84 -4.83
CA LEU A 356 -23.71 8.89 -5.88
C LEU A 356 -22.58 8.81 -6.92
N SER A 357 -22.14 7.60 -7.24
CA SER A 357 -21.16 7.37 -8.32
C SER A 357 -21.60 8.05 -9.64
N ASN A 358 -20.66 8.61 -10.41
CA ASN A 358 -20.88 9.46 -11.59
C ASN A 358 -21.51 10.84 -11.34
N LYS A 359 -21.68 11.29 -10.09
CA LYS A 359 -22.00 12.71 -9.82
C LYS A 359 -20.73 13.52 -9.57
N THR A 360 -20.74 14.74 -10.10
CA THR A 360 -19.69 15.74 -9.84
C THR A 360 -19.85 16.28 -8.42
N VAL A 361 -18.73 16.32 -7.70
CA VAL A 361 -18.63 16.95 -6.37
C VAL A 361 -17.89 18.26 -6.53
N TYR A 362 -18.37 19.29 -5.86
CA TYR A 362 -17.77 20.62 -5.83
C TYR A 362 -17.06 20.83 -4.50
N ALA A 363 -15.86 21.37 -4.53
CA ALA A 363 -15.05 21.62 -3.34
C ALA A 363 -14.63 23.08 -3.28
N GLU A 364 -14.61 23.63 -2.07
CA GLU A 364 -14.09 24.96 -1.77
C GLU A 364 -13.04 24.85 -0.68
N VAL A 365 -11.86 25.39 -0.95
CA VAL A 365 -10.75 25.48 -0.01
C VAL A 365 -10.56 26.94 0.36
N SER A 366 -10.67 27.25 1.64
CA SER A 366 -10.47 28.59 2.18
C SER A 366 -9.36 28.56 3.22
N THR A 367 -8.55 29.62 3.26
CA THR A 367 -7.59 29.82 4.34
C THR A 367 -7.97 31.06 5.14
N SER A 368 -7.77 31.01 6.45
CA SER A 368 -7.96 32.15 7.35
C SER A 368 -6.80 33.14 7.30
N LEU A 369 -5.73 32.84 6.54
CA LEU A 369 -4.61 33.75 6.27
C LEU A 369 -5.03 34.86 5.30
N SER A 370 -5.55 35.96 5.86
CA SER A 370 -5.86 37.18 5.10
C SER A 370 -4.68 38.16 5.15
N MET A 371 -3.58 37.86 4.46
CA MET A 371 -2.51 38.84 4.20
C MET A 371 -2.59 39.35 2.76
N GLU A 372 -2.41 40.67 2.60
CA GLU A 372 -2.42 41.35 1.30
C GLU A 372 -1.31 40.78 0.39
N GLY A 373 -1.70 40.21 -0.77
CA GLY A 373 -0.77 39.57 -1.71
C GLY A 373 -0.57 38.04 -1.54
N ALA A 374 -1.24 37.38 -0.59
CA ALA A 374 -1.21 35.93 -0.46
C ALA A 374 -2.02 35.24 -1.57
N LYS A 375 -1.42 34.25 -2.27
CA LYS A 375 -2.10 33.46 -3.30
C LYS A 375 -2.19 31.99 -2.88
N LEU A 376 -3.41 31.52 -2.62
CA LEU A 376 -3.72 30.10 -2.41
C LEU A 376 -3.76 29.38 -3.77
N ASP A 377 -3.13 28.22 -3.89
CA ASP A 377 -3.25 27.30 -5.02
C ASP A 377 -3.45 25.85 -4.54
N ILE A 378 -4.05 25.04 -5.41
CA ILE A 378 -4.31 23.61 -5.16
C ILE A 378 -3.42 22.83 -6.11
N GLU A 379 -2.48 22.06 -5.56
CA GLU A 379 -1.45 21.40 -6.35
C GLU A 379 -1.92 20.03 -6.86
N ASN A 380 -2.44 19.20 -5.95
CA ASN A 380 -3.02 17.91 -6.28
C ASN A 380 -4.04 17.47 -5.20
N CYS A 381 -4.92 16.55 -5.59
CA CYS A 381 -5.82 15.87 -4.67
C CYS A 381 -5.88 14.37 -5.00
N SER A 382 -6.00 13.55 -3.97
CA SER A 382 -6.07 12.10 -4.04
C SER A 382 -7.20 11.55 -3.18
N LEU A 383 -7.76 10.41 -3.60
CA LEU A 383 -8.71 9.65 -2.81
C LEU A 383 -8.03 8.43 -2.19
N HIS A 384 -8.29 8.24 -0.91
CA HIS A 384 -7.76 7.14 -0.11
C HIS A 384 -8.91 6.26 0.38
N ALA A 385 -8.92 4.97 0.01
CA ALA A 385 -9.86 4.02 0.58
C ALA A 385 -9.48 3.71 2.03
N ARG A 386 -10.46 3.64 2.94
CA ARG A 386 -10.22 3.34 4.37
C ARG A 386 -10.13 1.83 4.68
N VAL A 387 -10.02 0.95 3.68
CA VAL A 387 -9.99 -0.52 3.84
C VAL A 387 -8.62 -1.07 3.41
N LEU A 388 -8.12 -2.07 4.13
CA LEU A 388 -6.87 -2.81 3.86
C LEU A 388 -6.76 -3.23 2.39
N GLY A 389 -5.87 -2.57 1.65
CA GLY A 389 -5.70 -2.76 0.20
C GLY A 389 -5.55 -1.40 -0.48
N MET A 390 -4.30 -1.01 -0.69
CA MET A 390 -3.92 0.29 -1.27
C MET A 390 -4.47 0.45 -2.69
N GLU A 391 -5.58 1.17 -2.85
CA GLU A 391 -5.93 1.79 -4.13
C GLU A 391 -5.99 3.31 -3.93
N VAL A 392 -4.87 3.99 -4.19
CA VAL A 392 -4.81 5.46 -4.27
C VAL A 392 -5.18 5.83 -5.69
N LYS A 393 -6.32 6.52 -5.85
CA LYS A 393 -6.77 6.98 -7.16
C LYS A 393 -6.55 8.48 -7.25
N SER A 394 -5.67 8.90 -8.17
CA SER A 394 -5.53 10.31 -8.53
C SER A 394 -6.83 10.80 -9.18
N LEU A 395 -7.25 12.02 -8.84
CA LEU A 395 -8.44 12.62 -9.44
C LEU A 395 -8.06 13.63 -10.51
N ASP A 396 -8.81 13.61 -11.61
CA ASP A 396 -8.82 14.68 -12.59
C ASP A 396 -9.60 15.87 -12.03
N ILE A 397 -8.87 16.88 -11.54
CA ILE A 397 -9.43 18.08 -10.93
C ILE A 397 -9.71 19.13 -12.01
N LYS A 398 -10.96 19.60 -12.07
CA LYS A 398 -11.34 20.75 -12.89
C LYS A 398 -11.37 22.01 -12.04
N LYS A 399 -10.59 23.02 -12.40
CA LYS A 399 -10.60 24.33 -11.73
C LYS A 399 -11.92 25.03 -12.02
N GLU A 400 -12.63 25.47 -10.98
CA GLU A 400 -13.90 26.19 -11.09
C GLU A 400 -13.68 27.70 -10.88
N THR A 401 -14.43 28.51 -11.61
CA THR A 401 -14.28 29.97 -11.54
C THR A 401 -14.95 30.52 -10.28
N CYS A 402 -14.17 31.21 -9.44
CA CYS A 402 -14.68 32.05 -8.36
C CYS A 402 -14.43 33.50 -8.74
N ASN A 403 -15.41 34.38 -8.53
CA ASN A 403 -15.25 35.80 -8.80
C ASN A 403 -14.15 36.36 -7.88
N PRO A 404 -13.03 36.87 -8.43
CA PRO A 404 -11.87 37.29 -7.64
C PRO A 404 -12.16 38.52 -6.75
N LYS A 405 -13.28 39.22 -6.95
CA LYS A 405 -13.71 40.34 -6.09
C LYS A 405 -14.41 39.89 -4.80
N THR A 406 -14.85 38.63 -4.71
CA THR A 406 -15.67 38.14 -3.59
C THR A 406 -15.15 36.84 -2.97
N CYS A 407 -14.20 36.16 -3.61
CA CYS A 407 -13.64 34.90 -3.09
C CYS A 407 -12.13 34.99 -2.87
N SER A 408 -11.70 34.79 -1.62
CA SER A 408 -10.31 34.44 -1.27
C SER A 408 -10.08 32.91 -1.29
N SER A 409 -11.13 32.13 -1.60
CA SER A 409 -11.13 30.67 -1.66
C SER A 409 -10.81 30.15 -3.06
N ARG A 410 -10.33 28.91 -3.13
CA ARG A 410 -10.14 28.16 -4.39
C ARG A 410 -11.22 27.10 -4.52
N ARG A 411 -11.85 27.06 -5.70
CA ARG A 411 -12.92 26.11 -6.03
C ARG A 411 -12.45 25.15 -7.10
N PHE A 412 -12.81 23.89 -6.92
CA PHE A 412 -12.60 22.86 -7.92
C PHE A 412 -13.75 21.86 -7.92
N SER A 413 -13.87 21.12 -9.01
CA SER A 413 -14.82 20.03 -9.14
C SER A 413 -14.11 18.77 -9.62
N PHE A 414 -14.65 17.62 -9.23
CA PHE A 414 -14.15 16.32 -9.66
C PHE A 414 -15.33 15.35 -9.81
N THR A 415 -15.16 14.34 -10.67
CA THR A 415 -16.18 13.31 -10.88
C THR A 415 -15.58 11.94 -10.63
N LEU A 416 -16.25 11.16 -9.78
CA LEU A 416 -15.84 9.80 -9.43
C LEU A 416 -16.27 8.82 -10.53
N LYS A 417 -15.30 8.12 -11.13
CA LYS A 417 -15.56 7.01 -12.07
C LYS A 417 -16.32 5.87 -11.36
N PRO A 418 -17.13 5.07 -12.08
CA PRO A 418 -17.92 4.02 -11.47
C PRO A 418 -17.02 2.94 -10.86
N VAL A 419 -17.23 2.64 -9.58
CA VAL A 419 -16.55 1.57 -8.85
C VAL A 419 -17.21 0.24 -9.22
N GLN A 420 -16.42 -0.71 -9.70
CA GLN A 420 -16.90 -1.99 -10.26
C GLN A 420 -17.23 -3.03 -9.16
N GLU A 421 -16.91 -2.74 -7.90
CA GLU A 421 -17.10 -3.64 -6.76
C GLU A 421 -18.42 -3.45 -5.99
N HIS A 422 -18.87 -4.52 -5.33
CA HIS A 422 -20.21 -4.71 -4.77
C HIS A 422 -20.46 -4.07 -3.40
N HIS A 423 -19.55 -3.27 -2.83
CA HIS A 423 -19.67 -2.73 -1.48
C HIS A 423 -19.52 -1.19 -1.41
N SER A 424 -20.32 -0.54 -0.55
CA SER A 424 -20.19 0.90 -0.27
C SER A 424 -18.86 1.15 0.45
N GLN A 425 -17.91 1.78 -0.23
CA GLN A 425 -16.57 2.09 0.30
C GLN A 425 -16.54 3.55 0.81
N ARG A 426 -15.93 3.73 1.99
CA ARG A 426 -15.61 5.07 2.54
C ARG A 426 -14.24 5.50 2.02
N TRP A 427 -14.18 6.74 1.55
CA TRP A 427 -13.00 7.34 0.94
C TRP A 427 -12.65 8.62 1.67
N ASP A 428 -11.37 8.94 1.83
CA ASP A 428 -10.91 10.23 2.34
C ASP A 428 -10.27 11.01 1.19
N LEU A 429 -10.79 12.21 0.89
CA LEU A 429 -10.22 13.14 -0.08
C LEU A 429 -9.17 14.00 0.62
N GLN A 430 -7.95 13.86 0.16
CA GLN A 430 -6.81 14.66 0.61
C GLN A 430 -6.40 15.60 -0.51
N CYS A 431 -6.23 16.89 -0.20
CA CYS A 431 -5.71 17.88 -1.14
C CYS A 431 -4.50 18.58 -0.54
N PHE A 432 -3.49 18.83 -1.37
CA PHE A 432 -2.32 19.61 -1.00
C PHE A 432 -2.47 21.03 -1.52
N THR A 433 -2.32 21.99 -0.60
CA THR A 433 -2.49 23.40 -0.88
C THR A 433 -1.17 24.13 -0.68
N ALA A 434 -0.87 25.07 -1.57
CA ALA A 434 0.28 25.94 -1.47
C ALA A 434 -0.21 27.39 -1.30
N VAL A 435 0.28 28.06 -0.27
CA VAL A 435 0.05 29.49 -0.07
C VAL A 435 1.35 30.23 -0.34
N THR A 436 1.36 31.07 -1.37
CA THR A 436 2.52 31.87 -1.76
C THR A 436 2.41 33.28 -1.19
N PHE A 437 3.43 33.73 -0.46
CA PHE A 437 3.55 35.07 0.10
C PHE A 437 4.73 35.80 -0.55
N ALA A 438 4.44 36.71 -1.47
CA ALA A 438 5.46 37.39 -2.27
C ALA A 438 6.41 36.35 -2.98
N PRO A 439 7.46 36.73 -3.73
CA PRO A 439 8.15 35.77 -4.60
C PRO A 439 9.03 34.72 -3.88
N HIS A 440 9.09 34.68 -2.54
CA HIS A 440 10.10 33.89 -1.82
C HIS A 440 9.61 32.98 -0.67
N LEU A 441 8.33 33.03 -0.26
CA LEU A 441 7.83 32.17 0.83
C LEU A 441 6.62 31.34 0.36
N ILE A 442 6.75 30.01 0.47
CA ILE A 442 5.69 29.05 0.12
C ILE A 442 5.40 28.19 1.34
N LEU A 443 4.19 28.31 1.88
CA LEU A 443 3.68 27.43 2.93
C LEU A 443 2.86 26.31 2.28
N ARG A 444 3.20 25.05 2.56
CA ARG A 444 2.46 23.87 2.07
C ARG A 444 1.72 23.21 3.22
N GLU A 445 0.42 23.03 3.06
CA GLU A 445 -0.45 22.39 4.05
C GLU A 445 -1.38 21.38 3.37
N GLY A 446 -1.52 20.19 3.95
CA GLY A 446 -2.45 19.16 3.51
C GLY A 446 -3.79 19.32 4.22
N VAL A 447 -4.90 19.28 3.47
CA VAL A 447 -6.26 19.38 4.02
C VAL A 447 -7.05 18.13 3.63
N GLU A 448 -7.76 17.54 4.59
CA GLU A 448 -8.49 16.27 4.42
C GLU A 448 -9.99 16.40 4.72
N ARG A 449 -10.80 15.71 3.90
CA ARG A 449 -12.25 15.55 4.09
C ARG A 449 -12.73 14.15 3.71
N GLY A 450 -13.53 13.55 4.59
CA GLY A 450 -14.12 12.23 4.38
C GLY A 450 -15.33 12.25 3.45
N LEU A 451 -15.42 11.24 2.60
CA LEU A 451 -16.48 10.96 1.62
C LEU A 451 -16.99 9.51 1.78
N LYS A 452 -18.27 9.30 1.53
CA LYS A 452 -18.86 7.97 1.42
C LYS A 452 -19.45 7.85 0.03
N VAL A 453 -18.90 6.94 -0.77
CA VAL A 453 -19.39 6.73 -2.13
C VAL A 453 -20.49 5.68 -2.08
N ILE A 454 -21.67 6.09 -2.53
CA ILE A 454 -22.82 5.20 -2.68
C ILE A 454 -22.91 4.87 -4.17
N LYS A 455 -23.01 3.58 -4.49
CA LYS A 455 -23.20 3.14 -5.86
C LYS A 455 -24.49 3.77 -6.40
N ALA A 456 -24.40 4.44 -7.54
CA ALA A 456 -25.61 4.84 -8.25
C ALA A 456 -26.37 3.57 -8.59
N ILE A 457 -27.54 3.39 -7.97
CA ILE A 457 -28.56 2.51 -8.54
C ILE A 457 -28.89 3.20 -9.86
N SER A 458 -28.33 2.67 -10.95
CA SER A 458 -28.72 3.01 -12.30
C SER A 458 -30.24 3.11 -12.30
N ALA A 459 -30.76 4.30 -12.63
CA ALA A 459 -32.17 4.45 -12.92
C ALA A 459 -32.48 3.37 -13.96
N LEU A 460 -33.30 2.42 -13.52
CA LEU A 460 -33.77 1.27 -14.26
C LEU A 460 -33.96 1.68 -15.73
N PRO A 461 -33.24 1.08 -16.72
CA PRO A 461 -33.77 1.10 -18.08
C PRO A 461 -35.19 0.54 -18.00
N PRO A 462 -36.16 1.05 -18.79
CA PRO A 462 -37.56 0.70 -18.64
C PRO A 462 -37.68 -0.83 -18.50
N ARG A 463 -38.28 -1.25 -17.38
CA ARG A 463 -38.41 -2.65 -16.93
C ARG A 463 -38.44 -3.64 -18.09
N GLU A 464 -37.35 -4.36 -18.30
CA GLU A 464 -37.42 -5.71 -18.83
C GLU A 464 -37.16 -6.67 -17.68
N PHE A 465 -38.27 -7.19 -17.15
CA PHE A 465 -38.28 -8.39 -16.31
C PHE A 465 -37.45 -9.46 -17.02
N HIS A 466 -36.22 -9.70 -16.58
CA HIS A 466 -35.51 -10.94 -16.89
C HIS A 466 -36.11 -12.04 -16.02
N GLY A 467 -37.31 -12.47 -16.42
CA GLY A 467 -37.77 -13.81 -16.12
C GLY A 467 -36.73 -14.80 -16.63
N LEU A 468 -36.62 -15.93 -15.91
CA LEU A 468 -35.77 -17.07 -16.22
C LEU A 468 -35.43 -17.14 -17.71
N GLU A 469 -34.16 -16.91 -18.05
CA GLU A 469 -33.65 -16.83 -19.42
C GLU A 469 -34.27 -17.97 -20.26
N LEU A 470 -34.89 -17.65 -21.41
CA LEU A 470 -35.66 -18.63 -22.19
C LEU A 470 -34.84 -19.90 -22.47
N GLY A 471 -33.51 -19.77 -22.61
CA GLY A 471 -32.57 -20.89 -22.74
C GLY A 471 -32.46 -21.77 -21.48
N ALA A 472 -32.51 -21.19 -20.28
CA ALA A 472 -32.50 -21.94 -19.03
C ALA A 472 -33.82 -22.70 -18.80
N VAL A 473 -34.97 -22.07 -19.11
CA VAL A 473 -36.28 -22.74 -19.06
C VAL A 473 -36.31 -23.90 -20.06
N LEU A 474 -35.85 -23.66 -21.29
CA LEU A 474 -35.81 -24.68 -22.34
C LEU A 474 -34.86 -25.83 -21.95
N GLY A 475 -33.70 -25.53 -21.35
CA GLY A 475 -32.77 -26.53 -20.84
C GLY A 475 -33.37 -27.41 -19.74
N ILE A 476 -34.08 -26.81 -18.77
CA ILE A 476 -34.76 -27.54 -17.70
C ILE A 476 -35.92 -28.38 -18.27
N ALA A 477 -36.71 -27.85 -19.20
CA ALA A 477 -37.78 -28.58 -19.85
C ALA A 477 -37.25 -29.79 -20.66
N PHE A 478 -36.14 -29.62 -21.36
CA PHE A 478 -35.53 -30.70 -22.15
C PHE A 478 -34.92 -31.78 -21.24
N ALA A 479 -34.23 -31.39 -20.16
CA ALA A 479 -33.68 -32.32 -19.20
C ALA A 479 -34.76 -33.14 -18.48
N SER A 480 -35.84 -32.48 -18.03
CA SER A 480 -36.96 -33.16 -17.39
C SER A 480 -37.70 -34.11 -18.34
N PHE A 481 -37.86 -33.73 -19.62
CA PHE A 481 -38.42 -34.62 -20.64
C PHE A 481 -37.55 -35.86 -20.87
N LEU A 482 -36.22 -35.70 -21.00
CA LEU A 482 -35.31 -36.83 -21.18
C LEU A 482 -35.31 -37.77 -19.98
N ILE A 483 -35.33 -37.22 -18.76
CA ILE A 483 -35.46 -38.02 -17.52
C ILE A 483 -36.78 -38.81 -17.54
N GLY A 484 -37.89 -38.17 -17.91
CA GLY A 484 -39.20 -38.82 -18.03
C GLY A 484 -39.21 -39.95 -19.08
N ALA A 485 -38.60 -39.72 -20.23
CA ALA A 485 -38.47 -40.73 -21.29
C ALA A 485 -37.62 -41.93 -20.83
N CYS A 486 -36.50 -41.69 -20.15
CA CYS A 486 -35.66 -42.75 -19.59
C CYS A 486 -36.38 -43.55 -18.50
N LEU A 487 -37.11 -42.89 -17.58
CA LEU A 487 -37.87 -43.57 -16.53
C LEU A 487 -39.02 -44.39 -17.12
N THR A 488 -39.73 -43.85 -18.12
CA THR A 488 -40.80 -44.58 -18.81
C THR A 488 -40.24 -45.78 -19.55
N GLY A 489 -39.09 -45.63 -20.24
CA GLY A 489 -38.40 -46.74 -20.88
C GLY A 489 -37.95 -47.82 -19.88
N ALA A 490 -37.42 -47.43 -18.71
CA ALA A 490 -37.03 -48.35 -17.65
C ALA A 490 -38.24 -49.08 -17.04
N LEU A 491 -39.34 -48.37 -16.78
CA LEU A 491 -40.59 -48.95 -16.31
C LEU A 491 -41.19 -49.90 -17.34
N TRP A 492 -41.17 -49.53 -18.62
CA TRP A 492 -41.61 -50.40 -19.70
C TRP A 492 -40.75 -51.65 -19.80
N PHE A 493 -39.43 -51.52 -19.73
CA PHE A 493 -38.49 -52.63 -19.73
C PHE A 493 -38.79 -53.61 -18.58
N ILE A 494 -38.95 -53.08 -17.35
CA ILE A 494 -39.33 -53.87 -16.19
C ILE A 494 -40.69 -54.53 -16.44
N HIS A 495 -41.71 -53.80 -16.90
CA HIS A 495 -43.04 -54.34 -17.17
C HIS A 495 -43.01 -55.46 -18.23
N THR A 496 -42.24 -55.31 -19.32
CA THR A 496 -42.11 -56.36 -20.34
C THR A 496 -41.37 -57.60 -19.84
N HIS A 497 -40.45 -57.45 -18.87
CA HIS A 497 -39.69 -58.56 -18.31
C HIS A 497 -40.30 -59.16 -17.04
N THR A 498 -41.23 -58.48 -16.38
CA THR A 498 -41.91 -58.95 -15.15
C THR A 498 -43.41 -59.17 -15.33
N GLY A 499 -43.97 -58.81 -16.49
CA GLY A 499 -45.41 -58.84 -16.81
C GLY A 499 -45.93 -60.15 -17.40
N SER A 500 -45.43 -61.29 -16.95
CA SER A 500 -46.09 -62.58 -17.18
C SER A 500 -46.73 -63.09 -15.87
N THR A 501 -48.06 -63.17 -15.91
CA THR A 501 -49.01 -63.85 -15.00
C THR A 501 -49.61 -63.04 -13.82
N VAL A 502 -50.75 -62.39 -14.10
CA VAL A 502 -52.08 -62.65 -13.48
C VAL A 502 -52.04 -63.23 -12.05
N LYS A 503 -52.59 -62.59 -11.02
CA LYS A 503 -54.04 -62.51 -10.76
C LYS A 503 -54.33 -61.42 -9.69
N ARG A 504 -55.02 -60.32 -10.02
CA ARG A 504 -55.68 -59.46 -9.02
C ARG A 504 -57.18 -59.40 -9.31
N GLN A 505 -57.93 -59.71 -8.26
CA GLN A 505 -59.37 -59.91 -8.16
C GLN A 505 -60.13 -58.56 -8.21
N PRO A 506 -61.32 -58.48 -8.82
CA PRO A 506 -62.02 -57.21 -9.04
C PRO A 506 -62.98 -56.86 -7.90
N VAL A 507 -63.02 -55.58 -7.51
CA VAL A 507 -64.06 -54.93 -6.67
C VAL A 507 -64.10 -53.44 -7.06
N PRO A 508 -65.23 -52.71 -6.92
CA PRO A 508 -66.12 -52.34 -8.03
C PRO A 508 -66.17 -50.82 -8.29
N ALA A 509 -66.64 -50.47 -9.48
CA ALA A 509 -66.83 -49.10 -9.96
C ALA A 509 -67.99 -48.37 -9.26
N ILE A 510 -67.78 -47.10 -8.91
CA ILE A 510 -68.84 -46.12 -8.65
C ILE A 510 -68.84 -45.14 -9.85
N PRO A 511 -70.01 -44.87 -10.47
CA PRO A 511 -70.10 -44.08 -11.70
C PRO A 511 -69.89 -42.57 -11.47
N PRO A 512 -69.58 -41.80 -12.53
CA PRO A 512 -69.26 -40.38 -12.41
C PRO A 512 -70.52 -39.55 -12.21
N VAL A 513 -70.47 -38.56 -11.31
CA VAL A 513 -71.45 -37.48 -11.28
C VAL A 513 -70.92 -36.31 -12.11
N SER A 514 -71.73 -35.99 -13.09
CA SER A 514 -71.62 -34.96 -14.11
C SER A 514 -71.88 -33.56 -13.59
N GLU A 515 -71.35 -32.60 -14.36
CA GLU A 515 -71.96 -31.31 -14.69
C GLU A 515 -71.95 -30.14 -13.67
N ASN A 516 -71.07 -29.18 -14.02
CA ASN A 516 -71.45 -27.83 -14.49
C ASN A 516 -71.32 -26.64 -13.53
N SER A 517 -70.80 -25.56 -14.12
CA SER A 517 -71.01 -24.14 -13.82
C SER A 517 -70.24 -23.45 -12.68
N SER A 518 -69.16 -22.79 -13.11
CA SER A 518 -68.85 -21.35 -12.93
C SER A 518 -69.48 -20.53 -11.79
N ALA A 519 -68.57 -19.84 -11.09
CA ALA A 519 -68.64 -18.46 -10.57
C ALA A 519 -69.60 -18.12 -9.40
N ASN A 520 -69.03 -18.12 -8.18
CA ASN A 520 -68.86 -16.90 -7.36
C ASN A 520 -68.31 -17.27 -5.97
N HIS A 521 -67.32 -16.52 -5.47
CA HIS A 521 -67.03 -16.47 -4.04
C HIS A 521 -67.54 -15.14 -3.48
N SER A 522 -68.42 -15.24 -2.49
CA SER A 522 -68.84 -14.15 -1.63
C SER A 522 -68.71 -14.64 -0.18
N ILE A 523 -68.20 -13.74 0.68
CA ILE A 523 -68.41 -13.69 2.14
C ILE A 523 -67.69 -14.81 2.94
N GLY A 524 -67.04 -14.56 4.06
CA GLY A 524 -66.92 -13.38 4.90
C GLY A 524 -66.18 -13.74 6.19
N SER A 525 -65.72 -12.69 6.88
CA SER A 525 -65.71 -12.48 8.34
C SER A 525 -65.31 -13.65 9.25
N THR A 526 -64.31 -13.51 10.11
CA THR A 526 -64.40 -12.96 11.49
C THR A 526 -62.96 -12.80 12.02
N GLN A 527 -62.58 -11.99 13.02
CA GLN A 527 -63.21 -11.00 13.89
C GLN A 527 -62.07 -10.40 14.75
N SER A 528 -61.93 -9.07 14.69
CA SER A 528 -61.76 -8.06 15.76
C SER A 528 -60.71 -8.27 16.90
N THR A 529 -59.71 -7.38 17.09
CA THR A 529 -59.69 -6.01 17.75
C THR A 529 -59.18 -6.06 19.22
N PRO A 530 -58.84 -4.93 19.90
CA PRO A 530 -58.51 -3.56 19.44
C PRO A 530 -57.32 -2.85 20.16
N CYS A 531 -56.87 -1.78 19.50
CA CYS A 531 -56.57 -0.38 19.93
C CYS A 531 -56.04 -0.09 21.36
N SER A 532 -55.08 0.84 21.52
CA SER A 532 -55.39 2.27 21.48
C SER A 532 -54.21 3.18 21.12
N SER A 533 -54.52 4.21 20.33
CA SER A 533 -53.71 5.37 19.98
C SER A 533 -53.73 6.42 21.10
N SER A 534 -52.70 7.28 21.17
CA SER A 534 -52.92 8.70 21.43
C SER A 534 -51.79 9.56 20.84
N SER A 535 -52.16 10.35 19.83
CA SER A 535 -51.61 11.66 19.48
C SER A 535 -52.51 12.71 20.16
N MET A 536 -52.22 13.98 20.42
CA MET A 536 -51.24 15.00 20.03
C MET A 536 -51.25 16.07 21.15
N ALA A 537 -50.19 16.88 21.25
CA ALA A 537 -50.22 18.35 21.40
C ALA A 537 -48.84 18.84 21.86
#